data_AF-A0A524HY46-F1
#
_entry.id   AF-A0A524HY46-F1
#
_cell.length_a   1.000
_cell.length_b   1.000
_cell.length_c   1.000
_cell.angle_alpha   90.00
_cell.angle_beta   90.00
_cell.angle_gamma   90.00
#
_symmetry.space_group_name_H-M   'P 1'
#
loop_
_entity.id
_entity.type
_entity.pdbx_description
1 polymer ?
#
loop_
_entity_poly.entity_id
_entity_poly.type
_entity_poly.pdbx_seq_one_letter_code
_entity_poly.pdbx_strand_id
1 'polypeptide(L)'
;MLESTWLNEANKDVLNNGERIGQIAGVIITILVASFLLSHWTGDTGFYTAEFNEWDALVLFVPLLYGIVPSSYRALVGRKNVVRPVDILGMVLFVISAAYFLSAFHFDMQFFADPLPEWLRFIIDWIDEGWARLFLVLGMIGGTAGIGWTTISYIKVKELL
;
A
#
# COMPACT_ATOMS: atom_id res chain seq x y z
N MET A 1 30.10 -0.01 10.90
CA MET A 1 29.05 0.76 10.17
C MET A 1 27.67 0.12 10.25
N LEU A 2 27.50 -1.21 10.08
CA LEU A 2 26.17 -1.84 10.19
C LEU A 2 25.63 -1.88 11.63
N GLU A 3 26.48 -2.11 12.62
CA GLU A 3 26.08 -2.15 14.03
C GLU A 3 25.50 -0.82 14.54
N SER A 4 26.10 0.31 14.12
CA SER A 4 25.55 1.64 14.39
C SER A 4 24.19 1.88 13.73
N THR A 5 23.92 1.27 12.56
CA THR A 5 22.63 1.38 11.89
C THR A 5 21.53 0.69 12.70
N TRP A 6 21.78 -0.52 13.19
CA TRP A 6 20.77 -1.30 13.94
C TRP A 6 20.48 -0.71 15.31
N LEU A 7 21.50 -0.16 16.00
CA LEU A 7 21.31 0.59 17.23
C LEU A 7 20.44 1.84 17.00
N ASN A 8 20.68 2.57 15.90
CA ASN A 8 19.86 3.72 15.54
C ASN A 8 18.41 3.32 15.23
N GLU A 9 18.20 2.20 14.55
CA GLU A 9 16.86 1.64 14.28
C GLU A 9 16.15 1.22 15.57
N ALA A 10 16.86 0.57 16.50
CA ALA A 10 16.31 0.16 17.79
C ALA A 10 15.92 1.37 18.67
N ASN A 11 16.75 2.41 18.68
CA ASN A 11 16.46 3.67 19.38
C ASN A 11 15.23 4.40 18.82
N LYS A 12 14.87 4.14 17.55
CA LYS A 12 13.68 4.69 16.88
C LYS A 12 12.50 3.72 16.85
N ASP A 13 12.55 2.63 17.61
CA ASP A 13 11.46 1.65 17.69
C ASP A 13 10.18 2.29 18.24
N VAL A 14 10.30 3.10 19.29
CA VAL A 14 9.17 3.79 19.92
C VAL A 14 8.76 4.98 19.05
N LEU A 15 7.49 4.98 18.64
CA LEU A 15 6.89 6.02 17.83
C LEU A 15 6.62 7.28 18.66
N ASN A 16 7.12 8.42 18.17
CA ASN A 16 6.74 9.71 18.70
C ASN A 16 5.32 10.11 18.24
N ASN A 17 4.76 11.18 18.82
CA ASN A 17 3.39 11.62 18.52
C ASN A 17 3.17 11.95 17.03
N GLY A 18 4.15 12.57 16.37
CA GLY A 18 4.08 12.89 14.94
C GLY A 18 4.02 11.62 14.09
N GLU A 19 4.84 10.62 14.42
CA GLU A 19 4.83 9.33 13.71
C GLU A 19 3.51 8.57 13.93
N ARG A 20 2.92 8.64 15.13
CA ARG A 20 1.60 8.06 15.41
C ARG A 20 0.49 8.76 14.62
N ILE A 21 0.50 10.08 14.53
CA ILE A 21 -0.43 10.85 13.67
C ILE A 21 -0.26 10.43 12.22
N GLY A 22 0.98 10.24 11.75
CA GLY A 22 1.27 9.71 10.42
C GLY A 22 0.63 8.33 10.17
N GLN A 23 0.58 7.44 11.17
CA GLN A 23 -0.12 6.16 11.04
C GLN A 23 -1.63 6.33 10.85
N ILE A 24 -2.25 7.23 11.61
CA ILE A 24 -3.69 7.53 11.50
C ILE A 24 -4.00 8.14 10.13
N ALA A 25 -3.18 9.10 9.68
CA ALA A 25 -3.31 9.67 8.35
C ALA A 25 -3.19 8.60 7.26
N GLY A 26 -2.26 7.65 7.41
CA GLY A 26 -2.13 6.48 6.54
C GLY A 26 -3.42 5.67 6.44
N VAL A 27 -4.07 5.36 7.58
CA VAL A 27 -5.36 4.65 7.60
C VAL A 27 -6.44 5.43 6.83
N ILE A 28 -6.54 6.74 7.07
CA ILE A 28 -7.53 7.60 6.38
C ILE A 28 -7.28 7.58 4.87
N ILE A 29 -6.03 7.75 4.44
CA ILE A 29 -5.66 7.73 3.02
C ILE A 29 -6.01 6.38 2.39
N THR A 30 -5.71 5.25 3.05
CA THR A 30 -6.08 3.92 2.56
C THR A 30 -7.58 3.78 2.38
N ILE A 31 -8.39 4.25 3.34
CA ILE A 31 -9.86 4.22 3.24
C ILE A 31 -10.34 5.09 2.06
N LEU A 32 -9.76 6.27 1.86
CA LEU A 32 -10.11 7.16 0.75
C LEU A 32 -9.80 6.51 -0.60
N VAL A 33 -8.60 5.93 -0.76
CA VAL A 33 -8.20 5.22 -2.00
C VAL A 33 -9.09 4.01 -2.24
N ALA A 34 -9.38 3.21 -1.21
CA ALA A 34 -10.27 2.07 -1.33
C ALA A 34 -11.70 2.50 -1.71
N SER A 35 -12.21 3.58 -1.11
CA SER A 35 -13.54 4.11 -1.42
C SER A 35 -13.61 4.67 -2.84
N PHE A 36 -12.55 5.31 -3.29
CA PHE A 36 -12.41 5.82 -4.66
C PHE A 36 -12.45 4.67 -5.68
N LEU A 37 -11.64 3.62 -5.49
CA LEU A 37 -11.67 2.44 -6.35
C LEU A 37 -13.02 1.70 -6.28
N LEU A 38 -13.60 1.59 -5.09
CA LEU A 38 -14.92 0.98 -4.92
C LEU A 38 -16.01 1.75 -5.67
N SER A 39 -15.91 3.09 -5.71
CA SER A 39 -16.88 3.92 -6.43
C SER A 39 -16.91 3.63 -7.93
N HIS A 40 -15.77 3.32 -8.54
CA HIS A 40 -15.73 2.84 -9.92
C HIS A 40 -16.48 1.52 -10.10
N TRP A 41 -16.36 0.60 -9.13
CA TRP A 41 -16.96 -0.73 -9.21
C TRP A 41 -18.47 -0.67 -9.02
N THR A 42 -18.93 0.07 -8.02
CA THR A 42 -20.37 0.20 -7.75
C THR A 42 -21.07 1.15 -8.72
N GLY A 43 -20.33 2.09 -9.32
CA GLY A 43 -20.85 3.11 -10.23
C GLY A 43 -20.80 2.73 -11.71
N ASP A 44 -20.21 1.58 -12.05
CA ASP A 44 -20.04 1.09 -13.44
C ASP A 44 -19.49 2.16 -14.39
N THR A 45 -18.43 2.85 -13.94
CA THR A 45 -17.83 3.99 -14.66
C THR A 45 -17.14 3.59 -15.97
N GLY A 46 -16.95 2.31 -16.24
CA GLY A 46 -16.11 1.80 -17.33
C GLY A 46 -14.64 1.59 -16.95
N PHE A 47 -14.19 2.05 -15.77
CA PHE A 47 -12.81 1.86 -15.30
C PHE A 47 -12.41 0.39 -15.14
N TYR A 48 -13.31 -0.47 -14.67
CA TYR A 48 -13.06 -1.90 -14.64
C TYR A 48 -13.54 -2.51 -15.96
N THR A 49 -12.67 -3.23 -16.67
CA THR A 49 -13.06 -3.87 -17.94
C THR A 49 -14.09 -4.98 -17.67
N ALA A 50 -14.77 -5.44 -18.73
CA ALA A 50 -15.74 -6.54 -18.63
C ALA A 50 -15.14 -7.87 -18.14
N GLU A 51 -13.82 -8.00 -18.13
CA GLU A 51 -13.10 -9.18 -17.63
C GLU A 51 -12.83 -9.12 -16.11
N PHE A 52 -12.90 -7.91 -15.51
CA PHE A 52 -12.75 -7.71 -14.08
C PHE A 52 -13.91 -8.35 -13.31
N ASN A 53 -13.58 -9.34 -12.48
CA ASN A 53 -14.55 -10.13 -11.72
C ASN A 53 -14.23 -10.10 -10.21
N GLU A 54 -14.96 -10.92 -9.45
CA GLU A 54 -14.80 -10.99 -7.99
C GLU A 54 -13.39 -11.38 -7.55
N TRP A 55 -12.67 -12.20 -8.31
CA TRP A 55 -11.28 -12.55 -8.02
C TRP A 55 -10.35 -11.36 -8.17
N ASP A 56 -10.50 -10.58 -9.23
CA ASP A 56 -9.73 -9.35 -9.43
C ASP A 56 -9.99 -8.37 -8.28
N ALA A 57 -11.26 -8.23 -7.88
CA ALA A 57 -11.62 -7.41 -6.73
C ALA A 57 -10.97 -7.89 -5.43
N LEU A 58 -10.95 -9.19 -5.15
CA LEU A 58 -10.25 -9.72 -3.99
C LEU A 58 -8.76 -9.42 -4.06
N VAL A 59 -8.14 -9.65 -5.22
CA VAL A 59 -6.70 -9.38 -5.44
C VAL A 59 -6.37 -7.89 -5.29
N LEU A 60 -7.30 -6.98 -5.63
CA LEU A 60 -7.12 -5.54 -5.47
C LEU A 60 -7.37 -5.06 -4.04
N PHE A 61 -8.56 -5.38 -3.50
CA PHE A 61 -9.03 -4.78 -2.25
C PHE A 61 -8.43 -5.42 -1.01
N VAL A 62 -8.12 -6.73 -1.02
CA VAL A 62 -7.51 -7.39 0.15
C VAL A 62 -6.17 -6.76 0.54
N PRO A 63 -5.15 -6.67 -0.33
CA PRO A 63 -3.87 -6.03 0.03
C PRO A 63 -4.04 -4.55 0.37
N LEU A 64 -4.91 -3.83 -0.36
CA LEU A 64 -5.18 -2.43 -0.12
C LEU A 64 -5.74 -2.19 1.29
N LEU A 65 -6.82 -2.89 1.65
CA LEU A 65 -7.46 -2.77 2.97
C LEU A 65 -6.60 -3.37 4.08
N TYR A 66 -5.79 -4.39 3.78
CA TYR A 66 -4.83 -4.92 4.74
C TYR A 66 -3.84 -3.85 5.21
N GLY A 67 -3.52 -2.83 4.40
CA GLY A 67 -2.68 -1.68 4.79
C GLY A 67 -3.18 -0.92 6.03
N ILE A 68 -4.46 -1.04 6.37
CA ILE A 68 -5.05 -0.49 7.60
C ILE A 68 -4.50 -1.20 8.84
N VAL A 69 -4.30 -2.51 8.77
CA VAL A 69 -3.93 -3.37 9.91
C VAL A 69 -2.60 -2.95 10.54
N PRO A 70 -1.46 -2.92 9.83
CA PRO A 70 -0.20 -2.53 10.45
C PRO A 70 -0.19 -1.08 10.92
N SER A 71 -0.82 -0.17 10.16
CA SER A 71 -0.89 1.25 10.52
C SER A 71 -1.67 1.45 11.83
N SER A 72 -2.83 0.79 11.96
CA SER A 72 -3.62 0.79 13.20
C SER A 72 -2.86 0.15 14.35
N TYR A 73 -2.18 -0.97 14.10
CA TYR A 73 -1.42 -1.67 15.12
C TYR A 73 -0.26 -0.80 15.66
N ARG A 74 0.46 -0.10 14.78
CA ARG A 74 1.50 0.87 15.16
C ARG A 74 0.93 2.06 15.92
N ALA A 75 -0.21 2.60 15.50
CA ALA A 75 -0.85 3.71 16.18
C ALA A 75 -1.21 3.37 17.64
N LEU A 76 -1.71 2.14 17.85
CA LEU A 76 -2.10 1.63 19.17
C LEU A 76 -0.89 1.28 20.05
N VAL A 77 0.01 0.42 19.57
CA VAL A 77 1.15 -0.08 20.36
C VAL A 77 2.25 0.97 20.50
N GLY A 78 2.47 1.80 19.48
CA GLY A 78 3.54 2.79 19.49
C GLY A 78 4.93 2.22 19.29
N ARG A 79 5.06 0.99 18.76
CA ARG A 79 6.36 0.37 18.44
C ARG A 79 6.39 -0.15 17.02
N LYS A 80 7.51 0.03 16.34
CA LYS A 80 7.70 -0.42 14.94
C LYS A 80 7.99 -1.91 14.87
N ASN A 81 8.89 -2.41 15.70
CA ASN A 81 9.47 -3.75 15.54
C ASN A 81 8.44 -4.87 15.73
N VAL A 82 7.51 -4.71 16.68
CA VAL A 82 6.43 -5.69 16.93
C VAL A 82 5.49 -5.83 15.73
N VAL A 83 5.36 -4.79 14.91
CA VAL A 83 4.45 -4.78 13.75
C VAL A 83 5.13 -5.25 12.46
N ARG A 84 6.47 -5.31 12.41
CA ARG A 84 7.22 -5.71 11.20
C ARG A 84 6.79 -7.04 10.58
N PRO A 85 6.43 -8.10 11.33
CA PRO A 85 5.89 -9.33 10.72
C PRO A 85 4.57 -9.11 9.97
N VAL A 86 3.71 -8.24 10.51
CA VAL A 86 2.43 -7.85 9.89
C VAL A 86 2.69 -7.03 8.62
N ASP A 87 3.72 -6.18 8.64
CA ASP A 87 4.16 -5.40 7.47
C ASP A 87 4.66 -6.29 6.33
N ILE A 88 5.48 -7.29 6.66
CA ILE A 88 6.01 -8.24 5.68
C ILE A 88 4.85 -8.94 4.96
N LEU A 89 3.83 -9.40 5.69
CA LEU A 89 2.65 -10.02 5.10
C LEU A 89 1.93 -9.04 4.15
N GLY A 90 1.75 -7.78 4.56
CA GLY A 90 1.13 -6.76 3.72
C GLY A 90 1.91 -6.47 2.43
N MET A 91 3.24 -6.40 2.53
CA MET A 91 4.12 -6.22 1.36
C MET A 91 4.06 -7.43 0.42
N VAL A 92 4.01 -8.65 0.95
CA VAL A 92 3.85 -9.88 0.13
C VAL A 92 2.51 -9.86 -0.60
N LEU A 93 1.42 -9.54 0.09
CA LEU A 93 0.09 -9.44 -0.54
C LEU A 93 0.08 -8.37 -1.64
N PHE A 94 0.68 -7.21 -1.38
CA PHE A 94 0.80 -6.14 -2.37
C PHE A 94 1.65 -6.56 -3.58
N VAL A 95 2.81 -7.21 -3.38
CA VAL A 95 3.66 -7.69 -4.47
C VAL A 95 2.93 -8.72 -5.33
N ILE A 96 2.17 -9.63 -4.73
CA ILE A 96 1.36 -10.62 -5.46
C ILE A 96 0.29 -9.91 -6.30
N SER A 97 -0.41 -8.94 -5.73
CA SER A 97 -1.44 -8.16 -6.43
C SER A 97 -0.87 -7.32 -7.57
N ALA A 98 0.27 -6.65 -7.35
CA ALA A 98 0.96 -5.90 -8.39
C ALA A 98 1.42 -6.82 -9.53
N ALA A 99 1.99 -7.99 -9.21
CA ALA A 99 2.39 -8.98 -10.21
C ALA A 99 1.17 -9.49 -11.02
N TYR A 100 0.05 -9.75 -10.34
CA TYR A 100 -1.20 -10.15 -10.97
C TYR A 100 -1.68 -9.09 -11.97
N PHE A 101 -1.86 -7.84 -11.55
CA PHE A 101 -2.36 -6.78 -12.43
C PHE A 101 -1.36 -6.34 -13.50
N LEU A 102 -0.05 -6.57 -13.32
CA LEU A 102 0.91 -6.41 -14.42
C LEU A 102 0.72 -7.46 -15.52
N SER A 103 0.28 -8.67 -15.17
CA SER A 103 0.01 -9.76 -16.10
C SER A 103 -1.40 -9.72 -16.71
N ALA A 104 -2.41 -9.34 -15.92
CA ALA A 104 -3.82 -9.28 -16.28
C ALA A 104 -4.35 -7.88 -15.91
N PHE A 105 -4.12 -6.91 -16.79
CA PHE A 105 -4.44 -5.51 -16.52
C PHE A 105 -5.88 -5.23 -16.97
N HIS A 106 -6.82 -5.22 -16.02
CA HIS A 106 -8.26 -5.05 -16.26
C HIS A 106 -8.74 -3.64 -15.91
N PHE A 107 -7.89 -2.62 -16.09
CA PHE A 107 -8.23 -1.22 -15.82
C PHE A 107 -8.23 -0.40 -17.11
N ASP A 108 -9.34 0.27 -17.40
CA ASP A 108 -9.42 1.29 -18.44
C ASP A 108 -9.16 2.67 -17.81
N MET A 109 -7.93 3.13 -17.98
CA MET A 109 -7.45 4.36 -17.36
C MET A 109 -8.13 5.62 -17.92
N GLN A 110 -8.85 5.54 -19.04
CA GLN A 110 -9.62 6.67 -19.57
C GLN A 110 -10.69 7.14 -18.57
N PHE A 111 -11.25 6.21 -17.80
CA PHE A 111 -12.31 6.50 -16.84
C PHE A 111 -11.78 6.76 -15.43
N PHE A 112 -10.45 6.70 -15.21
CA PHE A 112 -9.86 6.75 -13.87
C PHE A 112 -10.25 8.02 -13.09
N ALA A 113 -10.36 9.17 -13.74
CA ALA A 113 -10.71 10.41 -13.06
C ALA A 113 -12.21 10.58 -12.77
N ASP A 114 -13.08 9.71 -13.26
CA ASP A 114 -14.53 9.98 -13.32
C ASP A 114 -15.25 10.18 -11.99
N PRO A 115 -14.92 9.44 -10.90
CA PRO A 115 -15.51 9.68 -9.60
C PRO A 115 -15.18 11.05 -9.00
N LEU A 116 -14.17 11.74 -9.52
CA LEU A 116 -13.82 13.08 -9.06
C LEU A 116 -14.72 14.15 -9.71
N PRO A 117 -15.05 15.20 -8.94
CA PRO A 117 -15.58 16.44 -9.50
C PRO A 117 -14.68 16.97 -10.62
N GLU A 118 -15.27 17.57 -11.66
CA GLU A 118 -14.56 18.03 -12.86
C GLU A 118 -13.32 18.88 -12.55
N TRP A 119 -13.42 19.79 -11.58
CA TRP A 119 -12.32 20.66 -11.15
C TRP A 119 -11.15 19.94 -10.47
N LEU A 120 -11.30 18.68 -10.05
CA LEU A 120 -10.25 17.85 -9.45
C LEU A 120 -9.67 16.82 -10.42
N ARG A 121 -10.32 16.56 -11.56
CA ARG A 121 -9.92 15.49 -12.50
C ARG A 121 -8.47 15.65 -12.97
N PHE A 122 -8.04 16.89 -13.22
CA PHE A 122 -6.68 17.21 -13.69
C PHE A 122 -5.55 16.62 -12.82
N ILE A 123 -5.81 16.31 -11.55
CA ILE A 123 -4.82 15.74 -10.62
C ILE A 123 -4.38 14.34 -11.07
N ILE A 124 -5.29 13.55 -11.65
CA ILE A 124 -5.06 12.13 -11.97
C ILE A 124 -5.38 11.76 -13.43
N ASP A 125 -6.04 12.64 -14.19
CA ASP A 125 -6.44 12.41 -15.58
C ASP A 125 -5.26 12.15 -16.53
N TRP A 126 -4.06 12.62 -16.17
CA TRP A 126 -2.83 12.36 -16.94
C TRP A 126 -2.31 10.92 -16.80
N ILE A 127 -2.85 10.13 -15.87
CA ILE A 127 -2.39 8.77 -15.60
C ILE A 127 -3.04 7.81 -16.59
N ASP A 128 -2.35 7.58 -17.70
CA ASP A 128 -2.69 6.53 -18.65
C ASP A 128 -2.26 5.12 -18.17
N GLU A 129 -2.56 4.09 -18.98
CA GLU A 129 -2.17 2.71 -18.70
C GLU A 129 -0.65 2.55 -18.53
N GLY A 130 0.16 3.29 -19.30
CA GLY A 130 1.61 3.24 -19.22
C GLY A 130 2.11 3.71 -17.86
N TRP A 131 1.60 4.83 -17.37
CA TRP A 131 1.90 5.35 -16.03
C TRP A 131 1.39 4.43 -14.93
N ALA A 132 0.18 3.91 -15.04
CA ALA A 132 -0.39 2.98 -14.07
C ALA A 132 0.46 1.70 -13.93
N ARG A 133 0.83 1.08 -15.05
CA ARG A 133 1.73 -0.08 -15.08
C ARG A 133 3.12 0.27 -14.53
N LEU A 134 3.66 1.44 -14.85
CA LEU A 134 4.95 1.88 -14.31
C LEU A 134 4.90 1.97 -12.77
N PHE A 135 3.83 2.54 -12.20
CA PHE A 135 3.67 2.60 -10.75
C PHE A 135 3.54 1.22 -10.12
N LEU A 136 2.84 0.28 -10.76
CA LEU A 136 2.80 -1.12 -10.30
C LEU A 136 4.18 -1.79 -10.34
N VAL A 137 4.99 -1.58 -11.39
CA VAL A 137 6.36 -2.10 -11.46
C VAL A 137 7.23 -1.53 -10.35
N LEU A 138 7.22 -0.21 -10.16
CA LEU A 138 7.98 0.45 -9.11
C LEU A 138 7.52 -0.01 -7.72
N GLY A 139 6.22 -0.15 -7.52
CA GLY A 139 5.62 -0.70 -6.31
C GLY A 139 6.10 -2.13 -6.05
N MET A 140 6.06 -3.00 -7.06
CA MET A 140 6.48 -4.40 -6.94
C MET A 140 7.97 -4.53 -6.57
N ILE A 141 8.85 -3.75 -7.22
CA ILE A 141 10.28 -3.72 -6.91
C ILE A 141 10.51 -3.19 -5.48
N GLY A 142 9.88 -2.07 -5.14
CA GLY A 142 9.99 -1.45 -3.82
C GLY A 142 9.46 -2.35 -2.71
N GLY A 143 8.32 -3.02 -2.93
CA GLY A 143 7.75 -3.99 -2.01
C GLY A 143 8.66 -5.19 -1.79
N THR A 144 9.25 -5.73 -2.86
CA THR A 144 10.20 -6.86 -2.78
C THR A 144 11.46 -6.49 -1.99
N ALA A 145 12.07 -5.34 -2.29
CA ALA A 145 13.20 -4.84 -1.51
C ALA A 145 12.81 -4.54 -0.05
N GLY A 146 11.62 -3.99 0.16
CA GLY A 146 11.03 -3.68 1.46
C GLY A 146 10.83 -4.92 2.33
N ILE A 147 10.41 -6.05 1.77
CA ILE A 147 10.30 -7.34 2.48
C ILE A 147 11.66 -7.74 3.07
N GLY A 148 12.72 -7.72 2.24
CA GLY A 148 14.07 -8.06 2.69
C GLY A 148 14.56 -7.12 3.79
N TRP A 149 14.45 -5.81 3.57
CA TRP A 149 14.86 -4.81 4.55
C TRP A 149 14.10 -4.95 5.89
N THR A 150 12.77 -5.09 5.83
CA THR A 150 11.91 -5.19 7.00
C THR A 150 12.18 -6.48 7.79
N THR A 151 12.45 -7.59 7.09
CA THR A 151 12.82 -8.87 7.71
C THR A 151 14.12 -8.78 8.48
N ILE A 152 15.18 -8.24 7.85
CA ILE A 152 16.48 -8.07 8.50
C ILE A 152 16.34 -7.13 9.71
N SER A 153 15.61 -6.03 9.53
CA SER A 153 15.39 -5.06 10.59
C SER A 153 14.65 -5.70 11.77
N TYR A 154 13.61 -6.52 11.52
CA TYR A 154 12.87 -7.22 12.57
C TYR A 154 13.78 -8.07 13.45
N ILE A 155 14.61 -8.90 12.82
CA ILE A 155 15.54 -9.79 13.53
C ILE A 155 16.56 -8.97 14.30
N LYS A 156 17.21 -8.00 13.66
CA LYS A 156 18.33 -7.25 14.26
C LYS A 156 17.90 -6.29 15.36
N VAL A 157 16.76 -5.62 15.22
CA VAL A 157 16.24 -4.78 16.31
C VAL A 157 15.73 -5.63 17.47
N LYS A 158 15.15 -6.81 17.21
CA LYS A 158 14.74 -7.73 18.28
C LYS A 158 15.91 -8.25 19.11
N GLU A 159 17.08 -8.45 18.52
CA GLU A 159 18.31 -8.82 19.24
C GLU A 159 18.83 -7.71 20.17
N LEU A 160 18.43 -6.45 19.93
CA LEU A 160 18.93 -5.26 20.64
C LEU A 160 17.94 -4.66 21.65
N LEU A 161 16.66 -5.09 21.63
CA LEU A 161 15.61 -4.68 22.57
C LEU A 161 15.49 -5.64 23.74
#